data_AF-A0A7R9BAE1-F1
#
_entry.id   AF-A0A7R9BAE1-F1
#
_cell.length_a   1.000
_cell.length_b   1.000
_cell.length_c   1.000
_cell.angle_alpha   90.00
_cell.angle_beta   90.00
_cell.angle_gamma   90.00
#
_symmetry.space_group_name_H-M   'P 1'
#
loop_
_entity.id
_entity.type
_entity.pdbx_description
1 polymer ?
#
loop_
_entity_poly.entity_id
_entity_poly.type
_entity_poly.pdbx_seq_one_letter_code
_entity_poly.pdbx_strand_id
1 'polypeptide(L)'
;MLSPQLGGHVASQKPRVFSYNVVFEPGATQDDVLQFSGVKRLIEMAVEGFSCTAFCYGQTGSGKTHTLTGPPGLFNKNPDPYSENHGLVFRSFMYLFQLLKERSDFHFILKASFLEIYNEK
;
A
#
# COMPACT_ATOMS: atom_id res chain seq x y z
N MET A 1 10.16 -28.02 -57.41
CA MET A 1 10.76 -28.27 -56.09
C MET A 1 10.32 -27.15 -55.15
N LEU A 2 9.70 -27.51 -54.03
CA LEU A 2 9.25 -26.62 -52.96
C LEU A 2 10.42 -26.36 -51.99
N SER A 3 10.55 -25.11 -51.51
CA SER A 3 11.33 -24.74 -50.31
C SER A 3 10.67 -23.51 -49.66
N PRO A 4 10.71 -23.38 -48.33
CA PRO A 4 9.55 -22.93 -47.55
C PRO A 4 9.62 -21.46 -47.13
N GLN A 5 8.43 -20.87 -46.94
CA GLN A 5 8.22 -19.63 -46.20
C GLN A 5 8.40 -19.90 -44.70
N LEU A 6 9.50 -19.46 -44.09
CA LEU A 6 9.58 -19.30 -42.63
C LEU A 6 10.30 -18.00 -42.30
N GLY A 7 9.51 -17.00 -41.92
CA GLY A 7 9.98 -15.71 -41.45
C GLY A 7 8.85 -15.03 -40.69
N GLY A 8 8.40 -15.67 -39.61
CA GLY A 8 7.44 -15.07 -38.70
C GLY A 8 7.96 -13.72 -38.23
N HIS A 9 7.22 -12.66 -38.53
CA HIS A 9 7.44 -11.36 -37.93
C HIS A 9 7.19 -11.49 -36.43
N VAL A 10 8.25 -11.70 -35.64
CA VAL A 10 8.22 -11.41 -34.21
C VAL A 10 8.15 -9.89 -34.13
N ALA A 11 6.93 -9.35 -34.06
CA ALA A 11 6.73 -7.93 -33.83
C ALA A 11 7.47 -7.55 -32.55
N SER A 12 8.57 -6.80 -32.66
CA SER A 12 9.25 -6.24 -31.50
C SER A 12 8.28 -5.26 -30.87
N GLN A 13 7.56 -5.68 -29.84
CA GLN A 13 6.69 -4.77 -29.11
C GLN A 13 7.58 -3.68 -28.52
N LYS A 14 7.39 -2.43 -28.99
CA LYS A 14 8.02 -1.28 -28.36
C LYS A 14 7.61 -1.27 -26.89
N PRO A 15 8.55 -1.05 -25.95
CA PRO A 15 8.21 -0.98 -24.54
C PRO A 15 7.16 0.11 -24.32
N ARG A 16 6.09 -0.25 -23.59
CA ARG A 16 5.08 0.72 -23.18
C ARG A 16 5.61 1.51 -22.00
N VAL A 17 5.55 2.83 -22.10
CA VAL A 17 5.96 3.76 -21.05
C VAL A 17 4.72 4.19 -20.28
N PHE A 18 4.79 4.12 -18.95
CA PHE A 18 3.76 4.57 -18.03
C PHE A 18 4.33 5.61 -17.08
N SER A 19 3.49 6.51 -16.60
CA SER A 19 3.86 7.54 -15.64
C SER A 19 2.92 7.49 -14.45
N TYR A 20 3.48 7.62 -13.26
CA TYR A 20 2.78 7.60 -11.98
C TYR A 20 3.34 8.73 -11.11
N ASN A 21 2.62 9.11 -10.05
CA ASN A 21 3.14 10.09 -9.09
C ASN A 21 4.41 9.60 -8.41
N VAL A 22 4.44 8.32 -8.03
CA VAL A 22 5.59 7.64 -7.43
C VAL A 22 5.64 6.20 -7.93
N VAL A 23 6.85 5.70 -8.17
CA VAL A 23 7.13 4.30 -8.51
C VAL A 23 8.13 3.77 -7.49
N PHE A 24 7.81 2.64 -6.87
CA PHE A 24 8.67 1.97 -5.89
C PHE A 24 9.41 0.83 -6.57
N GLU A 25 10.74 0.86 -6.50
CA GLU A 25 11.59 -0.25 -6.93
C GLU A 25 11.50 -1.42 -5.93
N PRO A 26 11.84 -2.66 -6.33
CA PRO A 26 11.73 -3.84 -5.46
C PRO A 26 12.48 -3.75 -4.11
N GLY A 27 13.48 -2.87 -4.01
CA GLY A 27 14.22 -2.62 -2.78
C GLY A 27 13.56 -1.62 -1.81
N ALA A 28 12.43 -1.01 -2.18
CA ALA A 28 11.72 -0.07 -1.32
C ALA A 28 11.16 -0.77 -0.08
N THR A 29 11.37 -0.16 1.07
CA THR A 29 10.89 -0.65 2.37
C THR A 29 9.43 -0.25 2.63
N GLN A 30 8.80 -0.85 3.64
CA GLN A 30 7.47 -0.43 4.08
C GLN A 30 7.46 1.00 4.63
N ASP A 31 8.60 1.49 5.13
CA ASP A 31 8.73 2.89 5.53
C ASP A 31 8.74 3.81 4.31
N ASP A 32 9.53 3.48 3.29
CA ASP A 32 9.56 4.26 2.03
C ASP A 32 8.15 4.39 1.44
N VAL A 33 7.38 3.29 1.42
CA VAL A 33 6.01 3.32 0.94
C VAL A 33 5.15 4.28 1.77
N LEU A 34 5.25 4.29 3.10
CA LEU A 34 4.54 5.26 3.93
C LEU A 34 4.95 6.71 3.65
N GLN A 35 6.26 6.99 3.55
CA GLN A 35 6.77 8.35 3.37
C GLN A 35 6.36 8.94 2.02
N PHE A 36 6.43 8.14 0.95
CA PHE A 36 6.35 8.66 -0.42
C PHE A 36 5.03 8.37 -1.13
N SER A 37 4.20 7.43 -0.69
CA SER A 37 2.92 7.11 -1.37
C SER A 37 1.85 8.21 -1.26
N GLY A 38 2.04 9.18 -0.37
CA GLY A 38 1.04 10.19 -0.03
C GLY A 38 0.09 9.77 1.10
N VAL A 39 0.21 8.56 1.64
CA VAL A 39 -0.62 8.09 2.77
C VAL A 39 -0.48 8.98 4.00
N LYS A 40 0.73 9.45 4.34
CA LYS A 40 0.90 10.44 5.42
C LYS A 40 0.07 11.70 5.22
N ARG A 41 0.08 12.24 3.99
CA ARG A 41 -0.71 13.42 3.65
C ARG A 41 -2.21 13.16 3.80
N LEU A 42 -2.68 11.97 3.42
CA LEU A 42 -4.07 11.56 3.66
C LEU A 42 -4.42 11.55 5.15
N ILE A 43 -3.51 11.08 6.02
CA ILE A 43 -3.72 11.06 7.48
C ILE A 43 -3.78 12.48 8.04
N GLU A 44 -2.88 13.37 7.61
CA GLU A 44 -2.92 14.79 7.99
C GLU A 44 -4.26 15.44 7.60
N MET A 45 -4.71 15.24 6.37
CA MET A 45 -6.01 15.74 5.91
C MET A 45 -7.17 15.12 6.71
N ALA A 46 -7.09 13.84 7.09
CA ALA A 46 -8.11 13.22 7.92
C ALA A 46 -8.20 13.87 9.32
N VAL A 47 -7.07 14.25 9.91
CA VAL A 47 -7.04 15.01 11.18
C VAL A 47 -7.63 16.41 11.02
N GLU A 48 -7.48 17.03 9.84
CA GLU A 48 -8.10 18.30 9.47
C GLU A 48 -9.61 18.19 9.14
N GLY A 49 -10.18 16.98 9.16
CA GLY A 49 -11.61 16.72 8.95
C GLY A 49 -12.00 16.31 7.53
N PHE A 50 -11.03 16.00 6.65
CA PHE A 50 -11.31 15.49 5.31
C PHE A 50 -11.55 13.98 5.30
N SER A 51 -12.50 13.53 4.47
CA SER A 51 -12.69 12.10 4.21
C SER A 51 -11.61 11.59 3.25
N CYS A 52 -10.83 10.59 3.67
CA CYS A 52 -9.71 10.05 2.92
C CYS A 52 -9.84 8.53 2.76
N THR A 53 -9.45 8.02 1.57
CA THR A 53 -9.48 6.58 1.26
C THR A 53 -8.19 6.19 0.54
N ALA A 54 -7.60 5.06 0.95
CA ALA A 54 -6.50 4.41 0.24
C ALA A 54 -6.82 2.92 0.09
N PHE A 55 -6.54 2.36 -1.09
CA PHE A 55 -6.71 0.92 -1.34
C PHE A 55 -5.56 0.40 -2.21
N CYS A 56 -5.22 -0.88 -2.03
CA CYS A 56 -4.22 -1.56 -2.83
C CYS A 56 -4.88 -2.33 -3.97
N TYR A 57 -4.40 -2.16 -5.20
CA TYR A 57 -4.91 -2.85 -6.39
C TYR A 57 -3.78 -3.57 -7.13
N GLY A 58 -4.11 -4.71 -7.75
CA GLY A 58 -3.17 -5.54 -8.49
C GLY A 58 -3.60 -7.00 -8.54
N GLN A 59 -2.92 -7.80 -9.37
CA GLN A 59 -3.19 -9.23 -9.51
C GLN A 59 -2.91 -10.03 -8.21
N THR A 60 -3.42 -11.25 -8.12
CA THR A 60 -3.06 -12.16 -7.01
C THR A 60 -1.55 -12.39 -6.97
N GLY A 61 -0.97 -12.39 -5.77
CA GLY A 61 0.48 -12.51 -5.59
C GLY A 61 1.28 -11.22 -5.82
N SER A 62 0.65 -10.10 -6.20
CA SER A 62 1.35 -8.82 -6.45
C SER A 62 1.76 -8.04 -5.19
N GLY A 63 1.61 -8.60 -3.99
CA GLY A 63 2.00 -7.93 -2.74
C GLY A 63 0.97 -6.96 -2.14
N LYS A 64 -0.32 -6.98 -2.53
CA LYS A 64 -1.36 -6.14 -1.91
C LYS A 64 -1.44 -6.31 -0.39
N THR A 65 -1.56 -7.56 0.08
CA THR A 65 -1.61 -7.90 1.52
C THR A 65 -0.30 -7.49 2.22
N HIS A 66 0.84 -7.75 1.58
CA HIS A 66 2.14 -7.33 2.10
C HIS A 66 2.19 -5.82 2.31
N THR A 67 1.77 -5.03 1.33
CA THR A 67 1.75 -3.55 1.41
C THR A 67 0.80 -3.07 2.50
N LEU A 68 -0.41 -3.64 2.58
CA LEU A 68 -1.44 -3.16 3.49
C LEU A 68 -1.18 -3.58 4.95
N THR A 69 -0.89 -4.85 5.21
CA THR A 69 -0.79 -5.42 6.57
C THR A 69 0.62 -5.86 6.96
N GLY A 70 1.52 -6.04 5.99
CA GLY A 70 2.81 -6.72 6.20
C GLY A 70 2.71 -8.23 5.96
N PRO A 71 3.83 -8.97 6.06
CA PRO A 71 3.85 -10.41 5.86
C PRO A 71 2.99 -11.18 6.88
N PRO A 72 2.49 -12.37 6.51
CA PRO A 72 1.64 -13.18 7.37
C PRO A 72 2.33 -13.48 8.71
N GLY A 73 1.56 -13.42 9.79
CA GLY A 73 2.00 -13.81 11.13
C GLY A 73 2.77 -12.74 11.91
N LEU A 74 2.92 -11.52 11.38
CA LEU A 74 3.52 -10.40 12.12
C LEU A 74 2.84 -10.12 13.47
N PHE A 75 1.54 -10.37 13.54
CA PHE A 75 0.72 -10.13 14.72
C PHE A 75 0.42 -11.41 15.52
N ASN A 76 1.04 -12.54 15.19
CA ASN A 76 0.86 -13.79 15.93
C ASN A 76 1.61 -13.75 17.27
N LYS A 77 1.17 -14.60 18.23
CA LYS A 77 1.71 -14.94 19.57
C LYS A 77 2.57 -13.91 20.33
N ASN A 78 3.62 -13.33 19.74
CA ASN A 78 4.41 -12.21 20.26
C ASN A 78 4.60 -11.14 19.16
N PRO A 79 3.63 -10.23 18.94
CA PRO A 79 3.80 -9.13 17.99
C PRO A 79 4.94 -8.22 18.43
N ASP A 80 5.92 -8.01 17.55
CA ASP A 80 6.96 -7.01 17.74
C ASP A 80 6.46 -5.64 17.21
N PRO A 81 6.16 -4.66 18.08
CA PRO A 81 5.70 -3.34 17.65
C PRO A 81 6.77 -2.55 16.89
N TYR A 82 8.04 -2.97 16.95
CA TYR A 82 9.16 -2.31 16.28
C TYR A 82 9.56 -2.98 14.96
N SER A 83 8.81 -3.98 14.51
CA SER A 83 9.11 -4.68 13.26
C SER A 83 9.09 -3.73 12.06
N GLU A 84 10.18 -3.69 11.29
CA GLU A 84 10.26 -2.92 10.04
C GLU A 84 9.31 -3.46 8.95
N ASN A 85 8.76 -4.65 9.13
CA ASN A 85 7.88 -5.29 8.17
C ASN A 85 6.39 -4.90 8.31
N HIS A 86 6.03 -4.12 9.34
CA HIS A 86 4.67 -3.61 9.51
C HIS A 86 4.20 -2.90 8.23
N GLY A 87 3.00 -3.25 7.75
CA GLY A 87 2.40 -2.63 6.58
C GLY A 87 1.80 -1.25 6.86
N LEU A 88 1.17 -0.69 5.82
CA LEU A 88 0.57 0.65 5.88
C LEU A 88 -0.46 0.81 7.00
N VAL A 89 -1.29 -0.19 7.30
CA VAL A 89 -2.34 -0.06 8.34
C VAL A 89 -1.73 0.25 9.71
N PHE A 90 -0.77 -0.57 10.16
CA PHE A 90 -0.14 -0.37 11.47
C PHE A 90 0.65 0.94 11.52
N ARG A 91 1.47 1.19 10.49
CA ARG A 91 2.26 2.42 10.36
C ARG A 91 1.40 3.68 10.34
N SER A 92 0.24 3.63 9.67
CA SER A 92 -0.72 4.74 9.63
C SER A 92 -1.32 5.02 11.00
N PHE A 93 -1.68 3.99 11.77
CA PHE A 93 -2.14 4.19 13.14
C PHE A 93 -1.06 4.80 14.03
N MET A 94 0.19 4.32 13.96
CA MET A 94 1.29 4.89 14.73
C MET A 94 1.49 6.37 14.43
N TYR A 95 1.50 6.72 13.14
CA TYR A 95 1.63 8.12 12.71
C TYR A 95 0.42 8.98 13.13
N LEU A 96 -0.80 8.46 12.98
CA LEU A 96 -2.02 9.13 13.45
C LEU A 96 -1.94 9.42 14.95
N PHE A 97 -1.63 8.42 15.78
CA PHE A 97 -1.53 8.62 17.23
C PHE A 97 -0.44 9.63 17.61
N GLN A 98 0.67 9.67 16.88
CA GLN A 98 1.68 10.71 17.07
C GLN A 98 1.10 12.10 16.78
N LEU A 99 0.45 12.30 15.63
CA LEU A 99 -0.16 13.58 15.27
C LEU A 99 -1.20 14.04 16.29
N LEU A 100 -2.04 13.12 16.80
CA LEU A 100 -3.05 13.47 17.78
C LEU A 100 -2.44 13.90 19.12
N LYS A 101 -1.31 13.32 19.54
CA LYS A 101 -0.61 13.73 20.78
C LYS A 101 -0.04 15.14 20.68
N GLU A 102 0.33 15.57 19.48
CA GLU A 102 0.89 16.91 19.22
C GLU A 102 -0.21 18.00 19.18
N ARG A 103 -1.50 17.63 19.18
CA ARG A 103 -2.65 18.53 19.07
C ARG A 103 -3.43 18.60 20.38
N SER A 104 -2.95 19.43 21.32
CA SER A 104 -3.60 19.61 22.64
C SER A 104 -4.87 20.47 22.60
N ASP A 105 -5.13 21.14 21.49
CA ASP A 105 -6.26 22.05 21.26
C ASP A 105 -7.56 21.33 20.85
N PHE A 106 -7.50 20.03 20.58
CA PHE A 106 -8.63 19.22 20.14
C PHE A 106 -8.86 18.00 21.03
N HIS A 107 -10.13 17.60 21.16
CA HIS A 107 -10.51 16.32 21.76
C HIS A 107 -10.90 15.33 20.66
N PHE A 108 -10.12 14.27 20.50
CA PHE A 108 -10.34 13.25 19.46
C PHE A 108 -11.06 12.02 20.00
N ILE A 109 -12.01 11.49 19.22
CA ILE A 109 -12.61 10.17 19.44
C ILE A 109 -12.33 9.33 18.22
N LEU A 110 -11.57 8.26 18.39
CA LEU A 110 -11.25 7.31 17.33
C LEU A 110 -12.22 6.13 17.36
N LYS A 111 -12.78 5.80 16.18
CA LYS A 111 -13.60 4.62 15.96
C LYS A 111 -13.04 3.88 14.76
N ALA A 112 -12.95 2.55 14.85
CA ALA A 112 -12.49 1.71 13.77
C ALA A 112 -13.43 0.52 13.60
N SER A 113 -13.59 0.07 12.37
CA SER A 113 -14.34 -1.13 12.00
C SER A 113 -13.56 -1.90 10.94
N PHE A 114 -13.63 -3.23 10.99
CA PHE A 114 -13.04 -4.10 9.99
C PHE A 114 -14.14 -4.93 9.34
N LEU A 115 -14.16 -4.96 8.01
CA LEU A 115 -15.12 -5.70 7.21
C LEU A 115 -14.35 -6.43 6.10
N GLU A 116 -14.70 -7.70 5.89
CA GLU A 116 -14.29 -8.49 4.74
C GLU A 116 -15.52 -8.73 3.88
N ILE A 117 -15.40 -8.52 2.57
CA ILE A 117 -16.45 -8.84 1.60
C ILE A 117 -16.03 -10.13 0.90
N TYR A 118 -16.78 -11.20 1.14
CA TYR A 118 -16.58 -12.51 0.50
C TYR A 118 -17.86 -12.93 -0.22
N ASN A 119 -17.75 -13.16 -1.53
CA ASN A 119 -18.89 -13.55 -2.36
C ASN A 119 -20.07 -12.55 -2.26
N GLU A 120 -19.74 -11.26 -2.39
CA GLU A 120 -20.69 -10.12 -2.33
C GLU A 120 -21.44 -10.00 -0.99
N LYS A 121 -20.89 -10.57 0.09
CA LYS A 121 -21.46 -10.55 1.45
C LYS A 121 -20.42 -10.23 2.51
#